data_AF-A0AA39ZBG8-F1
#
_entry.id   AF-A0AA39ZBG8-F1
#
_cell.length_a   1.000
_cell.length_b   1.000
_cell.length_c   1.000
_cell.angle_alpha   90.00
_cell.angle_beta   90.00
_cell.angle_gamma   90.00
#
_symmetry.space_group_name_H-M   'P 1'
#
loop_
_entity.id
_entity.type
_entity.pdbx_description
1 polymer ?
#
loop_
_entity_poly.entity_id
_entity_poly.type
_entity_poly.pdbx_seq_one_letter_code
_entity_poly.pdbx_strand_id
1 'polypeptide(L)'
;MTAAQSLPRFLLPRLSWTGPSVSSSSSSITGASAALLQQARDSNTSLSRQPPHKRTYHTSGPPSKWTPTTIPKRSLTAHFRASPPTFPRAQGQGRPFSSTPSRQRDHHFDTLRFVQRLQEEGFTEEQAVAMMKVLNDVIEESIQNLTRTMVPREEAAKTTYTQKVDFAKLRSELLSADSTESNTTRAAHERLTNDIAKLSSRLRDEIGRTQASVRLDLNLEKGRIREEAVSQELKIKETETKIEQEVAALRQQLEQVKFQTLQWLMGVCTGFAALLLGAWRLL
;
A
#
# COMPACT_ATOMS: atom_id res chain seq x y z
N MET A 1 -33.58 31.21 -27.14
CA MET A 1 -34.06 30.97 -25.76
C MET A 1 -33.90 29.50 -25.45
N THR A 2 -32.86 29.13 -24.71
CA THR A 2 -32.65 27.76 -24.24
C THR A 2 -32.10 27.85 -22.81
N ALA A 3 -32.94 27.47 -21.86
CA ALA A 3 -32.69 27.58 -20.42
C ALA A 3 -31.81 26.41 -19.95
N ALA A 4 -30.58 26.70 -19.54
CA ALA A 4 -29.78 25.79 -18.73
C ALA A 4 -30.19 25.99 -17.27
N GLN A 5 -31.03 25.09 -16.74
CA GLN A 5 -31.39 25.05 -15.33
C GLN A 5 -30.18 24.56 -14.52
N SER A 6 -29.60 25.47 -13.72
CA SER A 6 -28.58 25.17 -12.73
C SER A 6 -29.21 24.49 -11.52
N LEU A 7 -28.76 23.27 -11.22
CA LEU A 7 -29.14 22.56 -10.00
C LEU A 7 -28.60 23.29 -8.76
N PRO A 8 -29.43 23.52 -7.73
CA PRO A 8 -29.03 24.27 -6.54
C PRO A 8 -28.08 23.49 -5.62
N ARG A 9 -27.09 24.21 -5.10
CA ARG A 9 -25.82 23.74 -4.52
C ARG A 9 -25.92 23.12 -3.12
N PHE A 10 -27.11 22.72 -2.66
CA PHE A 10 -27.35 22.25 -1.29
C PHE A 10 -27.35 20.72 -1.10
N LEU A 11 -27.15 19.94 -2.17
CA LEU A 11 -27.13 18.46 -2.13
C LEU A 11 -25.72 17.83 -2.16
N LEU A 12 -24.66 18.61 -1.97
CA LEU A 12 -23.30 18.06 -1.92
C LEU A 12 -22.87 17.83 -0.46
N PRO A 13 -22.54 16.59 -0.04
CA PRO A 13 -21.99 16.33 1.28
C PRO A 13 -20.60 16.97 1.40
N ARG A 14 -20.43 17.87 2.37
CA ARG A 14 -19.15 18.50 2.66
C ARG A 14 -18.24 17.52 3.40
N LEU A 15 -17.31 16.90 2.68
CA LEU A 15 -16.14 16.27 3.29
C LEU A 15 -15.13 17.36 3.66
N SER A 16 -15.08 17.74 4.94
CA SER A 16 -13.98 18.54 5.49
C SER A 16 -12.88 17.61 5.99
N TRP A 17 -11.84 17.42 5.20
CA TRP A 17 -10.56 16.90 5.69
C TRP A 17 -9.71 18.09 6.13
N THR A 18 -9.58 18.30 7.45
CA THR A 18 -8.61 19.23 8.01
C THR A 18 -7.39 18.44 8.48
N GLY A 19 -6.29 18.51 7.73
CA GLY A 19 -4.97 18.05 8.19
C GLY A 19 -4.26 19.15 9.00
N PRO A 20 -3.44 18.81 10.01
CA PRO A 20 -2.73 19.81 10.80
C PRO A 20 -1.51 20.36 10.04
N SER A 21 -1.43 21.69 9.94
CA SER A 21 -0.28 22.44 9.46
C SER A 21 0.84 22.49 10.52
N VAL A 22 2.02 21.98 10.17
CA VAL A 22 3.25 22.14 10.96
C VAL A 22 3.81 23.54 10.72
N SER A 23 3.93 24.32 11.79
CA SER A 23 4.54 25.65 11.79
C SER A 23 6.07 25.55 11.68
N SER A 24 6.61 26.11 10.60
CA SER A 24 8.03 26.40 10.43
C SER A 24 8.42 27.65 11.21
N SER A 25 9.32 27.50 12.18
CA SER A 25 10.00 28.62 12.84
C SER A 25 11.37 28.16 13.31
N SER A 26 12.43 28.66 12.68
CA SER A 26 13.74 28.74 13.34
C SER A 26 14.62 29.77 12.65
N SER A 27 14.97 30.75 13.46
CA SER A 27 15.73 31.96 13.25
C SER A 27 17.21 31.70 12.95
N SER A 28 17.78 32.63 12.19
CA SER A 28 19.20 32.88 11.95
C SER A 28 19.99 33.19 13.23
N ILE A 29 21.14 32.55 13.41
CA ILE A 29 22.24 33.06 14.25
C ILE A 29 23.58 32.83 13.52
N THR A 30 24.31 33.92 13.39
CA THR A 30 25.68 34.11 12.90
C THR A 30 26.74 33.71 13.94
N GLY A 31 27.90 33.22 13.50
CA GLY A 31 29.19 33.57 14.13
C GLY A 31 30.07 32.43 14.69
N ALA A 32 31.11 32.09 13.91
CA ALA A 32 32.53 31.91 14.28
C ALA A 32 32.99 30.86 15.34
N SER A 33 33.76 29.90 14.81
CA SER A 33 35.09 29.43 15.27
C SER A 33 35.25 28.61 16.56
N ALA A 34 35.73 27.36 16.44
CA ALA A 34 37.07 26.91 16.86
C ALA A 34 37.18 25.40 17.13
N ALA A 35 38.38 24.87 16.83
CA ALA A 35 39.04 23.71 17.45
C ALA A 35 38.68 22.28 16.97
N LEU A 36 39.51 21.84 16.02
CA LEU A 36 39.99 20.48 15.78
C LEU A 36 40.87 19.98 16.95
N LEU A 37 40.70 18.72 17.39
CA LEU A 37 41.69 17.73 17.93
C LEU A 37 40.88 16.64 18.69
N GLN A 38 40.76 15.37 18.28
CA GLN A 38 41.74 14.28 18.13
C GLN A 38 41.57 13.20 19.25
N GLN A 39 41.35 11.95 18.80
CA GLN A 39 41.73 10.64 19.37
C GLN A 39 41.09 10.04 20.64
N ALA A 40 40.33 8.96 20.39
CA ALA A 40 40.60 7.56 20.76
C ALA A 40 41.20 7.22 22.14
N ARG A 41 40.49 6.39 22.93
CA ARG A 41 40.93 5.03 23.31
C ARG A 41 39.88 4.25 24.10
N ASP A 42 39.97 2.94 23.95
CA ASP A 42 39.14 1.84 24.45
C ASP A 42 39.10 1.70 25.97
N SER A 43 37.97 1.21 26.52
CA SER A 43 37.98 0.10 27.50
C SER A 43 36.58 -0.49 27.74
N ASN A 44 36.52 -1.82 27.58
CA ASN A 44 35.50 -2.75 28.07
C ASN A 44 34.99 -2.44 29.48
N THR A 45 33.67 -2.48 29.68
CA THR A 45 33.08 -3.06 30.90
C THR A 45 31.72 -3.67 30.56
N SER A 46 31.72 -5.00 30.52
CA SER A 46 30.56 -5.87 30.55
C SER A 46 29.81 -5.69 31.88
N LEU A 47 28.52 -5.35 31.83
CA LEU A 47 27.61 -5.70 32.92
C LEU A 47 26.24 -6.14 32.38
N SER A 48 26.08 -7.45 32.43
CA SER A 48 24.82 -8.18 32.36
C SER A 48 23.77 -7.57 33.29
N ARG A 49 22.59 -7.22 32.76
CA ARG A 49 21.40 -7.03 33.58
C ARG A 49 20.15 -7.52 32.84
N GLN A 50 19.78 -8.75 33.17
CA GLN A 50 18.50 -9.39 32.86
C GLN A 50 17.33 -8.72 33.62
N PRO A 51 16.07 -8.99 33.21
CA PRO A 51 14.91 -8.14 33.47
C PRO A 51 14.18 -8.51 34.77
N PRO A 52 13.31 -7.64 35.32
CA PRO A 52 12.50 -8.01 36.47
C PRO A 52 11.21 -8.76 36.07
N HIS A 53 10.86 -9.68 36.95
CA HIS A 53 9.78 -10.64 36.90
C HIS A 53 8.36 -10.04 37.10
N LYS A 54 7.40 -10.70 36.42
CA LYS A 54 6.08 -11.19 36.87
C LYS A 54 5.21 -10.31 37.80
N ARG A 55 4.00 -9.98 37.33
CA ARG A 55 2.78 -9.96 38.16
C ARG A 55 1.60 -10.56 37.39
N THR A 56 1.20 -11.75 37.81
CA THR A 56 0.02 -12.50 37.36
C THR A 56 -1.13 -12.19 38.32
N TYR A 57 -2.30 -11.84 37.78
CA TYR A 57 -3.56 -11.94 38.52
C TYR A 57 -4.22 -13.27 38.17
N HIS A 58 -4.55 -14.03 39.21
CA HIS A 58 -5.34 -15.25 39.14
C HIS A 58 -6.82 -14.88 39.15
N THR A 59 -7.60 -15.44 38.23
CA THR A 59 -8.98 -15.85 38.51
C THR A 59 -9.24 -17.17 37.80
N SER A 60 -9.95 -18.02 38.52
CA SER A 60 -10.02 -19.47 38.41
C SER A 60 -11.14 -19.98 37.51
N GLY A 61 -10.85 -21.03 36.73
CA GLY A 61 -11.85 -21.94 36.17
C GLY A 61 -11.21 -23.05 35.32
N PRO A 62 -11.41 -24.35 35.64
CA PRO A 62 -11.03 -25.46 34.75
C PRO A 62 -12.25 -26.30 34.32
N PRO A 63 -12.11 -27.32 33.44
CA PRO A 63 -11.39 -27.30 32.18
C PRO A 63 -12.17 -27.98 31.01
N SER A 64 -11.65 -27.81 29.79
CA SER A 64 -12.01 -28.53 28.56
C SER A 64 -11.65 -30.02 28.59
N LYS A 65 -12.47 -30.87 27.94
CA LYS A 65 -12.02 -32.08 27.21
C LYS A 65 -12.97 -32.39 26.04
N TRP A 66 -12.50 -32.29 24.80
CA TRP A 66 -12.93 -33.16 23.69
C TRP A 66 -11.76 -33.41 22.73
N THR A 67 -11.43 -34.68 22.59
CA THR A 67 -10.37 -35.26 21.75
C THR A 67 -10.90 -35.55 20.34
N PRO A 68 -10.06 -35.51 19.29
CA PRO A 68 -10.41 -36.04 17.97
C PRO A 68 -10.01 -37.52 17.88
N THR A 69 -10.95 -38.41 17.54
CA THR A 69 -10.66 -39.82 17.26
C THR A 69 -10.90 -40.12 15.79
N THR A 70 -9.80 -40.52 15.15
CA THR A 70 -9.66 -41.08 13.80
C THR A 70 -10.24 -42.50 13.71
N ILE A 71 -11.03 -42.80 12.68
CA ILE A 71 -11.29 -44.18 12.16
C ILE A 71 -11.36 -44.11 10.61
N PRO A 72 -10.88 -45.13 9.86
CA PRO A 72 -10.28 -44.94 8.53
C PRO A 72 -11.19 -45.27 7.34
N LYS A 73 -10.68 -44.95 6.15
CA LYS A 73 -11.23 -45.24 4.81
C LYS A 73 -11.42 -46.74 4.57
N ARG A 74 -12.55 -47.13 3.98
CA ARG A 74 -12.65 -48.34 3.14
C ARG A 74 -13.50 -48.05 1.91
N SER A 75 -12.84 -48.11 0.75
CA SER A 75 -13.42 -48.15 -0.58
C SER A 75 -14.10 -49.49 -0.81
N LEU A 76 -15.33 -49.49 -1.35
CA LEU A 76 -15.83 -50.51 -2.26
C LEU A 76 -16.77 -49.86 -3.29
N THR A 77 -16.36 -49.97 -4.54
CA THR A 77 -17.10 -49.67 -5.77
C THR A 77 -18.30 -50.60 -5.93
N ALA A 78 -19.48 -50.08 -6.29
CA ALA A 78 -20.48 -50.85 -7.03
C ALA A 78 -21.44 -49.91 -7.79
N HIS A 79 -21.54 -50.19 -9.08
CA HIS A 79 -22.33 -49.50 -10.10
C HIS A 79 -23.82 -49.55 -9.82
N PHE A 80 -24.55 -48.43 -9.94
CA PHE A 80 -25.91 -48.44 -10.47
C PHE A 80 -26.24 -47.14 -11.21
N ARG A 81 -26.56 -47.34 -12.49
CA ARG A 81 -27.07 -46.41 -13.49
C ARG A 81 -28.45 -45.91 -13.06
N ALA A 82 -28.65 -44.61 -12.93
CA ALA A 82 -29.97 -44.01 -12.73
C ALA A 82 -30.26 -43.00 -13.85
N SER A 83 -31.23 -43.37 -14.68
CA SER A 83 -31.85 -42.55 -15.72
C SER A 83 -32.68 -41.40 -15.12
N PRO A 84 -32.94 -40.31 -15.86
CA PRO A 84 -33.70 -39.17 -15.36
C PRO A 84 -35.21 -39.48 -15.25
N PRO A 85 -35.93 -38.98 -14.23
CA PRO A 85 -37.37 -39.16 -14.17
C PRO A 85 -38.06 -38.28 -15.22
N THR A 86 -38.78 -38.95 -16.12
CA THR A 86 -39.67 -38.37 -17.11
C THR A 86 -40.93 -37.84 -16.42
N PHE A 87 -41.22 -36.55 -16.59
CA PHE A 87 -42.46 -35.93 -16.13
C PHE A 87 -43.64 -36.43 -16.97
N PRO A 88 -44.77 -36.86 -16.37
CA PRO A 88 -45.99 -37.07 -17.14
C PRO A 88 -46.62 -35.72 -17.49
N ARG A 89 -46.62 -35.44 -18.80
CA ARG A 89 -47.38 -34.36 -19.44
C ARG A 89 -48.87 -34.65 -19.30
N ALA A 90 -49.50 -34.03 -18.29
CA ALA A 90 -50.95 -33.89 -18.23
C ALA A 90 -51.36 -32.61 -18.96
N GLN A 91 -51.92 -32.78 -20.17
CA GLN A 91 -52.80 -31.77 -20.76
C GLN A 91 -54.10 -31.76 -19.98
N GLY A 92 -54.35 -30.66 -19.26
CA GLY A 92 -55.56 -30.47 -18.47
C GLY A 92 -55.84 -28.99 -18.33
N GLN A 93 -56.68 -28.48 -19.24
CA GLN A 93 -57.56 -27.32 -19.09
C GLN A 93 -57.12 -26.28 -18.04
N GLY A 94 -56.43 -25.23 -18.48
CA GLY A 94 -56.25 -24.02 -17.71
C GLY A 94 -57.60 -23.37 -17.43
N ARG A 95 -58.21 -23.73 -16.30
CA ARG A 95 -59.24 -22.91 -15.66
C ARG A 95 -58.52 -21.71 -15.05
N PRO A 96 -58.82 -20.47 -15.44
CA PRO A 96 -58.36 -19.32 -14.66
C PRO A 96 -59.11 -19.37 -13.33
N PHE A 97 -58.42 -19.79 -12.27
CA PHE A 97 -58.93 -19.71 -10.91
C PHE A 97 -58.92 -18.24 -10.49
N SER A 98 -59.93 -17.47 -10.92
CA SER A 98 -60.21 -16.15 -10.35
C SER A 98 -61.05 -16.38 -9.10
N SER A 99 -60.38 -16.49 -7.95
CA SER A 99 -61.03 -16.50 -6.62
C SER A 99 -61.25 -15.07 -6.10
N THR A 100 -61.64 -14.14 -6.97
CA THR A 100 -62.28 -12.92 -6.49
C THR A 100 -63.72 -13.30 -6.17
N PRO A 101 -64.13 -13.38 -4.89
CA PRO A 101 -65.54 -13.58 -4.58
C PRO A 101 -66.31 -12.47 -5.29
N SER A 102 -67.43 -12.80 -5.96
CA SER A 102 -68.28 -11.76 -6.54
C SER A 102 -68.62 -10.82 -5.41
N ARG A 103 -68.10 -9.58 -5.46
CA ARG A 103 -68.40 -8.57 -4.47
C ARG A 103 -69.90 -8.37 -4.53
N GLN A 104 -70.63 -9.00 -3.61
CA GLN A 104 -72.03 -8.62 -3.42
C GLN A 104 -71.98 -7.13 -3.15
N ARG A 105 -72.71 -6.37 -3.97
CA ARG A 105 -72.92 -4.96 -3.71
C ARG A 105 -73.72 -4.94 -2.42
N ASP A 106 -73.02 -4.84 -1.30
CA ASP A 106 -73.64 -4.57 -0.01
C ASP A 106 -74.47 -3.31 -0.24
N HIS A 107 -75.78 -3.45 -0.12
CA HIS A 107 -76.69 -2.33 -0.24
C HIS A 107 -76.50 -1.49 1.02
N HIS A 108 -75.53 -0.56 0.96
CA HIS A 108 -75.17 0.29 2.07
C HIS A 108 -76.30 1.27 2.45
N PHE A 109 -77.32 1.39 1.59
CA PHE A 109 -78.45 2.29 1.75
C PHE A 109 -79.78 1.56 1.51
N ASP A 110 -80.66 1.59 2.51
CA ASP A 110 -82.01 1.02 2.45
C ASP A 110 -83.00 2.04 1.89
N THR A 111 -83.26 1.93 0.59
CA THR A 111 -84.12 2.86 -0.15
C THR A 111 -85.59 2.75 0.24
N LEU A 112 -86.06 1.56 0.61
CA LEU A 112 -87.47 1.32 0.95
C LEU A 112 -87.81 1.94 2.31
N ARG A 113 -86.97 1.71 3.32
CA ARG A 113 -87.17 2.27 4.66
C ARG A 113 -87.08 3.79 4.67
N PHE A 114 -86.25 4.36 3.79
CA PHE A 114 -86.15 5.81 3.62
C PHE A 114 -87.44 6.41 3.04
N VAL A 115 -88.01 5.79 2.00
CA VAL A 115 -89.27 6.22 1.40
C VAL A 115 -90.44 6.08 2.38
N GLN A 116 -90.53 4.96 3.10
CA GLN A 116 -91.57 4.75 4.12
C GLN A 116 -91.54 5.81 5.21
N ARG A 117 -90.34 6.17 5.71
CA ARG A 117 -90.20 7.23 6.71
C ARG A 117 -90.60 8.61 6.18
N LEU A 118 -90.32 8.93 4.92
CA LEU A 118 -90.79 10.20 4.33
C LEU A 118 -92.31 10.22 4.17
N GLN A 119 -92.94 9.09 3.84
CA GLN A 119 -94.39 8.98 3.76
C GLN A 119 -95.05 9.16 5.15
N GLU A 120 -94.45 8.62 6.21
CA GLU A 120 -94.89 8.82 7.60
C GLU A 120 -94.85 10.29 8.04
N GLU A 121 -93.90 11.07 7.52
CA GLU A 121 -93.72 12.51 7.78
C GLU A 121 -94.59 13.41 6.86
N GLY A 122 -95.50 12.81 6.06
CA GLY A 122 -96.51 13.54 5.28
C GLY A 122 -96.11 13.88 3.84
N PHE A 123 -95.03 13.31 3.30
CA PHE A 123 -94.67 13.45 1.88
C PHE A 123 -95.49 12.49 1.02
N THR A 124 -95.81 12.90 -0.22
CA THR A 124 -96.42 11.98 -1.18
C THR A 124 -95.40 10.94 -1.64
N GLU A 125 -95.88 9.75 -2.00
CA GLU A 125 -95.01 8.65 -2.43
C GLU A 125 -94.09 9.04 -3.60
N GLU A 126 -94.62 9.80 -4.57
CA GLU A 126 -93.85 10.29 -5.71
C GLU A 126 -92.72 11.24 -5.31
N GLN A 127 -92.97 12.12 -4.33
CA GLN A 127 -91.98 13.06 -3.81
C GLN A 127 -90.90 12.34 -3.00
N ALA A 128 -91.29 11.37 -2.16
CA ALA A 128 -90.37 10.56 -1.37
C ALA A 128 -89.43 9.74 -2.27
N VAL A 129 -89.97 9.15 -3.35
CA VAL A 129 -89.19 8.42 -4.35
C VAL A 129 -88.25 9.34 -5.13
N ALA A 130 -88.68 10.56 -5.49
CA ALA A 130 -87.83 11.52 -6.18
C ALA A 130 -86.65 11.98 -5.31
N MET A 131 -86.88 12.28 -4.03
CA MET A 131 -85.83 12.66 -3.09
C MET A 131 -84.84 11.53 -2.82
N MET A 132 -85.32 10.29 -2.73
CA MET A 132 -84.47 9.11 -2.58
C MET A 132 -83.49 8.95 -3.76
N LYS A 133 -83.94 9.20 -4.99
CA LYS A 133 -83.08 9.12 -6.18
C LYS A 133 -81.96 10.14 -6.15
N VAL A 134 -82.27 11.40 -5.83
CA VAL A 134 -81.25 12.47 -5.72
C VAL A 134 -80.24 12.16 -4.62
N LEU A 135 -80.69 11.64 -3.48
CA LEU A 135 -79.81 11.26 -2.38
C LEU A 135 -78.91 10.07 -2.76
N ASN A 136 -79.45 9.09 -3.48
CA ASN A 136 -78.67 7.96 -3.98
C ASN A 136 -77.56 8.43 -4.93
N ASP A 137 -77.84 9.41 -5.81
CA ASP A 137 -76.84 9.98 -6.72
C ASP A 137 -75.72 10.71 -5.96
N VAL A 138 -76.06 11.52 -4.95
CA VAL A 138 -75.07 12.24 -4.11
C VAL A 138 -74.23 11.26 -3.26
N ILE A 139 -74.85 10.20 -2.72
CA ILE A 139 -74.14 9.18 -1.93
C ILE A 139 -73.18 8.39 -2.83
N GLU A 140 -73.61 7.99 -4.03
CA GLU A 140 -72.77 7.27 -5.00
C GLU A 140 -71.58 8.14 -5.43
N GLU A 141 -71.80 9.43 -5.72
CA GLU A 141 -70.72 10.37 -6.05
C GLU A 141 -69.73 10.54 -4.86
N SER A 142 -70.24 10.66 -3.64
CA SER A 142 -69.43 10.79 -2.43
C SER A 142 -68.59 9.54 -2.15
N ILE A 143 -69.19 8.35 -2.26
CA ILE A 143 -68.49 7.07 -2.08
C ILE A 143 -67.41 6.89 -3.15
N GLN A 144 -67.69 7.24 -4.40
CA GLN A 144 -66.69 7.19 -5.48
C GLN A 144 -65.53 8.16 -5.23
N ASN A 145 -65.82 9.38 -4.79
CA ASN A 145 -64.79 10.38 -4.47
C ASN A 145 -63.88 9.93 -3.30
N LEU A 146 -64.47 9.39 -2.23
CA LEU A 146 -63.72 8.83 -1.10
C LEU A 146 -62.89 7.61 -1.51
N THR A 147 -63.50 6.67 -2.24
CA THR A 147 -62.84 5.45 -2.69
C THR A 147 -61.69 5.74 -3.66
N ARG A 148 -61.75 6.84 -4.42
CA ARG A 148 -60.68 7.25 -5.34
C ARG A 148 -59.38 7.66 -4.63
N THR A 149 -59.47 8.18 -3.40
CA THR A 149 -58.30 8.63 -2.63
C THR A 149 -57.85 7.63 -1.57
N MET A 150 -58.70 6.64 -1.25
CA MET A 150 -58.39 5.59 -0.29
C MET A 150 -57.78 4.36 -0.96
N VAL A 151 -56.94 3.64 -0.21
CA VAL A 151 -56.32 2.39 -0.66
C VAL A 151 -57.01 1.22 0.04
N PRO A 152 -57.45 0.18 -0.69
CA PRO A 152 -58.02 -1.00 -0.06
C PRO A 152 -56.97 -1.70 0.80
N ARG A 153 -57.40 -2.26 1.94
CA ARG A 153 -56.49 -2.88 2.93
C ARG A 153 -55.67 -4.03 2.35
N GLU A 154 -56.21 -4.74 1.37
CA GLU A 154 -55.49 -5.81 0.67
C GLU A 154 -54.29 -5.28 -0.13
N GLU A 155 -54.46 -4.20 -0.90
CA GLU A 155 -53.37 -3.59 -1.66
C GLU A 155 -52.32 -2.95 -0.73
N ALA A 156 -52.75 -2.33 0.37
CA ALA A 156 -51.85 -1.81 1.39
C ALA A 156 -51.02 -2.94 2.04
N ALA A 157 -51.66 -4.06 2.39
CA ALA A 157 -50.99 -5.23 2.96
C ALA A 157 -50.01 -5.87 1.97
N LYS A 158 -50.40 -6.00 0.69
CA LYS A 158 -49.55 -6.52 -0.37
C LYS A 158 -48.32 -5.63 -0.59
N THR A 159 -48.51 -4.32 -0.67
CA THR A 159 -47.41 -3.35 -0.82
C THR A 159 -46.44 -3.42 0.35
N THR A 160 -46.97 -3.49 1.58
CA THR A 160 -46.16 -3.64 2.80
C THR A 160 -45.37 -4.95 2.79
N TYR A 161 -45.98 -6.04 2.33
CA TYR A 161 -45.30 -7.33 2.22
C TYR A 161 -44.15 -7.28 1.22
N THR A 162 -44.39 -6.74 0.01
CA THR A 162 -43.34 -6.56 -1.01
C THR A 162 -42.19 -5.72 -0.47
N GLN A 163 -42.48 -4.58 0.16
CA GLN A 163 -41.46 -3.73 0.79
C GLN A 163 -40.62 -4.50 1.80
N LYS A 164 -41.24 -5.31 2.67
CA LYS A 164 -40.50 -6.11 3.67
C LYS A 164 -39.59 -7.15 3.02
N VAL A 165 -40.04 -7.80 1.96
CA VAL A 165 -39.23 -8.78 1.20
C VAL A 165 -38.06 -8.06 0.53
N ASP A 166 -38.31 -6.91 -0.08
CA ASP A 166 -37.25 -6.11 -0.74
C ASP A 166 -36.21 -5.62 0.26
N PHE A 167 -36.63 -5.15 1.44
CA PHE A 167 -35.69 -4.77 2.51
C PHE A 167 -34.87 -5.97 3.01
N ALA A 168 -35.48 -7.14 3.15
CA ALA A 168 -34.77 -8.35 3.53
C ALA A 168 -33.73 -8.75 2.47
N LYS A 169 -34.09 -8.64 1.19
CA LYS A 169 -33.19 -8.92 0.06
C LYS A 169 -32.04 -7.93 0.01
N LEU A 170 -32.32 -6.61 0.06
CA LEU A 170 -31.30 -5.57 0.07
C LEU A 170 -30.33 -5.74 1.24
N ARG A 171 -30.84 -6.10 2.43
CA ARG A 171 -29.99 -6.38 3.59
C ARG A 171 -29.07 -7.58 3.34
N SER A 172 -29.58 -8.66 2.74
CA SER A 172 -28.77 -9.83 2.41
C SER A 172 -27.70 -9.50 1.37
N GLU A 173 -28.06 -8.75 0.33
CA GLU A 173 -27.12 -8.31 -0.72
C GLU A 173 -26.05 -7.39 -0.14
N LEU A 174 -26.43 -6.43 0.72
CA LEU A 174 -25.50 -5.53 1.40
C LEU A 174 -24.50 -6.30 2.27
N LEU A 175 -24.98 -7.22 3.10
CA LEU A 175 -24.11 -8.04 3.96
C LEU A 175 -23.16 -8.92 3.13
N SER A 176 -23.65 -9.48 2.03
CA SER A 176 -22.82 -10.28 1.12
C SER A 176 -21.77 -9.43 0.40
N ALA A 177 -22.14 -8.24 -0.06
CA ALA A 177 -21.24 -7.31 -0.72
C ALA A 177 -20.16 -6.80 0.25
N ASP A 178 -20.56 -6.35 1.44
CA ASP A 178 -19.65 -5.88 2.50
C ASP A 178 -18.66 -6.97 2.92
N SER A 179 -19.12 -8.19 3.13
CA SER A 179 -18.24 -9.32 3.45
C SER A 179 -17.25 -9.61 2.31
N THR A 180 -17.71 -9.55 1.06
CA THR A 180 -16.84 -9.78 -0.11
C THR A 180 -15.80 -8.67 -0.26
N GLU A 181 -16.22 -7.41 -0.18
CA GLU A 181 -15.34 -6.25 -0.28
C GLU A 181 -14.30 -6.23 0.86
N SER A 182 -14.73 -6.48 2.09
CA SER A 182 -13.84 -6.59 3.25
C SER A 182 -12.81 -7.71 3.06
N ASN A 183 -13.22 -8.89 2.59
CA ASN A 183 -12.31 -10.00 2.31
C ASN A 183 -11.32 -9.67 1.18
N THR A 184 -11.78 -9.04 0.10
CA THR A 184 -10.89 -8.64 -1.01
C THR A 184 -9.88 -7.58 -0.58
N THR A 185 -10.31 -6.58 0.18
CA THR A 185 -9.45 -5.53 0.72
C THR A 185 -8.41 -6.11 1.67
N ARG A 186 -8.84 -6.99 2.59
CA ARG A 186 -7.92 -7.69 3.50
C ARG A 186 -6.91 -8.55 2.75
N ALA A 187 -7.35 -9.31 1.75
CA ALA A 187 -6.44 -10.12 0.93
C ALA A 187 -5.43 -9.26 0.15
N ALA A 188 -5.87 -8.12 -0.39
CA ALA A 188 -4.98 -7.17 -1.05
C ALA A 188 -3.96 -6.56 -0.06
N HIS A 189 -4.41 -6.18 1.14
CA HIS A 189 -3.55 -5.66 2.19
C HIS A 189 -2.48 -6.66 2.64
N GLU A 190 -2.86 -7.93 2.86
CA GLU A 190 -1.92 -9.00 3.21
C GLU A 190 -0.91 -9.26 2.08
N ARG A 191 -1.35 -9.25 0.82
CA ARG A 191 -0.45 -9.36 -0.36
C ARG A 191 0.55 -8.21 -0.43
N LEU A 192 0.08 -6.96 -0.34
CA LEU A 192 0.94 -5.78 -0.37
C LEU A 192 1.94 -5.77 0.79
N THR A 193 1.51 -6.16 1.98
CA THR A 193 2.40 -6.29 3.15
C THR A 193 3.51 -7.30 2.90
N ASN A 194 3.18 -8.46 2.31
CA ASN A 194 4.17 -9.47 1.94
C ASN A 194 5.13 -8.98 0.87
N ASP A 195 4.65 -8.24 -0.13
CA ASP A 195 5.48 -7.71 -1.20
C ASP A 195 6.42 -6.61 -0.68
N ILE A 196 5.95 -5.74 0.22
CA ILE A 196 6.80 -4.77 0.93
C ILE A 196 7.91 -5.48 1.71
N ALA A 197 7.59 -6.54 2.45
CA ALA A 197 8.58 -7.31 3.19
C ALA A 197 9.63 -7.95 2.27
N LYS A 198 9.20 -8.56 1.15
CA LYS A 198 10.10 -9.13 0.14
C LYS A 198 10.99 -8.07 -0.49
N LEU A 199 10.43 -6.93 -0.87
CA LEU A 199 11.18 -5.84 -1.50
C LEU A 199 12.21 -5.25 -0.52
N SER A 200 11.83 -5.08 0.75
CA SER A 200 12.74 -4.62 1.80
C SER A 200 13.92 -5.58 2.00
N SER A 201 13.67 -6.90 2.02
CA SER A 201 14.73 -7.90 2.11
C SER A 201 15.67 -7.82 0.90
N ARG A 202 15.12 -7.79 -0.31
CA ARG A 202 15.92 -7.71 -1.55
C ARG A 202 16.78 -6.46 -1.59
N LEU A 203 16.21 -5.31 -1.21
CA LEU A 203 16.96 -4.04 -1.15
C LEU A 203 18.10 -4.13 -0.13
N ARG A 204 17.88 -4.72 1.04
CA ARG A 204 18.97 -4.93 2.01
C ARG A 204 20.06 -5.84 1.46
N ASP A 205 19.69 -6.91 0.76
CA ASP A 205 20.65 -7.83 0.16
C ASP A 205 21.46 -7.17 -0.97
N GLU A 206 20.80 -6.36 -1.80
CA GLU A 206 21.46 -5.58 -2.87
C GLU A 206 22.37 -4.49 -2.31
N ILE A 207 21.94 -3.76 -1.27
CA ILE A 207 22.77 -2.79 -0.57
C ILE A 207 23.98 -3.50 0.06
N GLY A 208 23.78 -4.64 0.71
CA GLY A 208 24.88 -5.43 1.30
C GLY A 208 25.87 -5.92 0.25
N ARG A 209 25.37 -6.41 -0.89
CA ARG A 209 26.20 -6.87 -2.02
C ARG A 209 26.97 -5.72 -2.67
N THR A 210 26.33 -4.59 -2.93
CA THR A 210 26.98 -3.41 -3.51
C THR A 210 28.02 -2.82 -2.55
N GLN A 211 27.70 -2.75 -1.26
CA GLN A 211 28.66 -2.32 -0.24
C GLN A 211 29.89 -3.24 -0.15
N ALA A 212 29.69 -4.56 -0.20
CA ALA A 212 30.79 -5.52 -0.23
C ALA A 212 31.64 -5.37 -1.50
N SER A 213 31.00 -5.16 -2.66
CA SER A 213 31.68 -4.92 -3.94
C SER A 213 32.53 -3.67 -3.89
N VAL A 214 32.00 -2.55 -3.40
CA VAL A 214 32.74 -1.28 -3.28
C VAL A 214 33.90 -1.42 -2.30
N ARG A 215 33.72 -2.12 -1.17
CA ARG A 215 34.82 -2.39 -0.23
C ARG A 215 35.93 -3.22 -0.88
N LEU A 216 35.58 -4.23 -1.66
CA LEU A 216 36.57 -5.03 -2.38
C LEU A 216 37.31 -4.18 -3.41
N ASP A 217 36.59 -3.38 -4.19
CA ASP A 217 37.16 -2.49 -5.21
C ASP A 217 38.17 -1.51 -4.61
N LEU A 218 37.80 -0.84 -3.50
CA LEU A 218 38.71 0.05 -2.77
C LEU A 218 39.93 -0.68 -2.20
N ASN A 219 39.76 -1.92 -1.73
CA ASN A 219 40.87 -2.71 -1.21
C ASN A 219 41.84 -3.13 -2.32
N LEU A 220 41.33 -3.52 -3.48
CA LEU A 220 42.13 -3.85 -4.66
C LEU A 220 42.86 -2.61 -5.17
N GLU A 221 42.17 -1.47 -5.25
CA GLU A 221 42.77 -0.21 -5.68
C GLU A 221 43.85 0.28 -4.71
N LYS A 222 43.63 0.14 -3.41
CA LYS A 222 44.66 0.43 -2.40
C LYS A 222 45.87 -0.52 -2.54
N GLY A 223 45.63 -1.78 -2.86
CA GLY A 223 46.68 -2.75 -3.19
C GLY A 223 47.48 -2.31 -4.41
N ARG A 224 46.80 -1.93 -5.49
CA ARG A 224 47.40 -1.46 -6.73
C ARG A 224 48.24 -0.20 -6.53
N ILE A 225 47.71 0.82 -5.83
CA ILE A 225 48.46 2.05 -5.49
C ILE A 225 49.72 1.71 -4.69
N ARG A 226 49.65 0.75 -3.76
CA ARG A 226 50.81 0.33 -2.98
C ARG A 226 51.86 -0.36 -3.86
N GLU A 227 51.44 -1.25 -4.76
CA GLU A 227 52.34 -1.94 -5.69
C GLU A 227 53.00 -0.95 -6.66
N GLU A 228 52.24 0.01 -7.19
CA GLU A 228 52.77 1.08 -8.04
C GLU A 228 53.75 1.98 -7.27
N ALA A 229 53.47 2.30 -6.01
CA ALA A 229 54.38 3.08 -5.16
C ALA A 229 55.70 2.33 -4.92
N VAL A 230 55.65 1.02 -4.63
CA VAL A 230 56.87 0.19 -4.46
C VAL A 230 57.64 0.07 -5.78
N SER A 231 56.95 -0.07 -6.92
CA SER A 231 57.57 -0.08 -8.24
C SER A 231 58.29 1.24 -8.54
N GLN A 232 57.68 2.37 -8.20
CA GLN A 232 58.31 3.69 -8.33
C GLN A 232 59.51 3.83 -7.39
N GLU A 233 59.41 3.38 -6.14
CA GLU A 233 60.53 3.40 -5.18
C GLU A 233 61.73 2.60 -5.70
N LEU A 234 61.48 1.43 -6.30
CA LEU A 234 62.54 0.60 -6.88
C LEU A 234 63.21 1.27 -8.08
N LYS A 235 62.42 1.91 -8.97
CA LYS A 235 62.97 2.69 -10.10
C LYS A 235 63.82 3.86 -9.60
N ILE A 236 63.38 4.56 -8.55
CA ILE A 236 64.14 5.65 -7.94
C ILE A 236 65.48 5.12 -7.41
N LYS A 237 65.48 4.02 -6.67
CA LYS A 237 66.71 3.40 -6.16
C LYS A 237 67.65 2.95 -7.28
N GLU A 238 67.12 2.37 -8.35
CA GLU A 238 67.93 2.01 -9.52
C GLU A 238 68.58 3.26 -10.13
N THR A 239 67.83 4.35 -10.32
CA THR A 239 68.39 5.61 -10.82
C THR A 239 69.39 6.24 -9.85
N GLU A 240 69.16 6.15 -8.55
CA GLU A 240 70.09 6.62 -7.51
C GLU A 240 71.42 5.88 -7.61
N THR A 241 71.40 4.55 -7.70
CA THR A 241 72.63 3.75 -7.88
C THR A 241 73.35 4.05 -9.20
N LYS A 242 72.63 4.32 -10.29
CA LYS A 242 73.24 4.75 -11.56
C LYS A 242 73.93 6.11 -11.43
N ILE A 243 73.28 7.06 -10.76
CA ILE A 243 73.88 8.37 -10.48
C ILE A 243 75.15 8.21 -9.64
N GLU A 244 75.12 7.40 -8.58
CA GLU A 244 76.32 7.14 -7.76
C GLU A 244 77.47 6.54 -8.58
N GLN A 245 77.18 5.61 -9.50
CA GLN A 245 78.15 5.03 -10.42
C GLN A 245 78.73 6.07 -11.38
N GLU A 246 77.88 6.92 -11.98
CA GLU A 246 78.32 8.01 -12.86
C GLU A 246 79.17 9.03 -12.10
N VAL A 247 78.80 9.37 -10.86
CA VAL A 247 79.58 10.27 -9.99
C VAL A 247 80.94 9.67 -9.65
N ALA A 248 81.01 8.38 -9.33
CA ALA A 248 82.27 7.69 -9.07
C ALA A 248 83.16 7.66 -10.34
N ALA A 249 82.57 7.41 -11.50
CA ALA A 249 83.28 7.43 -12.79
C ALA A 249 83.83 8.83 -13.10
N LEU A 250 83.02 9.88 -12.93
CA LEU A 250 83.45 11.28 -13.11
C LEU A 250 84.56 11.66 -12.13
N ARG A 251 84.48 11.18 -10.88
CA ARG A 251 85.54 11.40 -9.89
C ARG A 251 86.85 10.73 -10.30
N GLN A 252 86.81 9.50 -10.79
CA GLN A 252 87.99 8.80 -11.30
C GLN A 252 88.60 9.52 -12.50
N GLN A 253 87.76 9.97 -13.46
CA GLN A 253 88.22 10.78 -14.59
C GLN A 253 88.88 12.08 -14.11
N LEU A 254 88.32 12.75 -13.10
CA LEU A 254 88.91 13.95 -12.52
C LEU A 254 90.28 13.68 -11.87
N GLU A 255 90.41 12.59 -11.11
CA GLU A 255 91.69 12.17 -10.51
C GLU A 255 92.73 11.83 -11.57
N GLN A 256 92.32 11.16 -12.66
CA GLN A 256 93.19 10.89 -13.81
C GLN A 256 93.66 12.19 -14.49
N VAL A 257 92.75 13.14 -14.76
CA VAL A 257 93.10 14.45 -15.36
C VAL A 257 94.07 15.23 -14.44
N LYS A 258 93.86 15.19 -13.13
CA LYS A 258 94.79 15.79 -12.15
C LYS A 258 96.18 15.17 -12.25
N PHE A 259 96.27 13.84 -12.28
CA PHE A 259 97.56 13.15 -12.39
C PHE A 259 98.27 13.45 -13.73
N GLN A 260 97.53 13.44 -14.84
CA GLN A 260 98.06 13.81 -16.15
C GLN A 260 98.59 15.25 -16.16
N THR A 261 97.86 16.19 -15.57
CA THR A 261 98.29 17.60 -15.44
C THR A 261 99.57 17.71 -14.60
N LEU A 262 99.66 16.99 -13.49
CA LEU A 262 100.88 16.94 -12.66
C LEU A 262 102.06 16.34 -13.43
N GLN A 263 101.83 15.30 -14.24
CA GLN A 263 102.86 14.68 -15.07
C GLN A 263 103.39 15.66 -16.14
N TRP A 264 102.51 16.38 -16.84
CA TRP A 264 102.92 17.44 -17.78
C TRP A 264 103.70 18.55 -17.08
N LEU A 265 103.24 18.99 -15.90
CA LEU A 265 103.93 20.00 -15.10
C LEU A 265 105.36 19.56 -14.76
N MET A 266 105.53 18.32 -14.27
CA MET A 266 106.86 17.76 -13.98
C MET A 266 107.72 17.68 -15.24
N GLY A 267 107.15 17.30 -16.38
CA GLY A 267 107.85 17.28 -17.67
C GLY A 267 108.34 18.66 -18.10
N VAL A 268 107.50 19.68 -17.99
CA VAL A 268 107.85 21.07 -18.34
C VAL A 268 108.91 21.64 -17.38
N CYS A 269 108.74 21.45 -16.07
CA CYS A 269 109.72 21.88 -15.07
C CYS A 269 111.09 21.20 -15.29
N THR A 270 111.10 19.89 -15.56
CA THR A 270 112.34 19.14 -15.84
C THR A 270 112.99 19.60 -17.14
N GLY A 271 112.19 19.85 -18.19
CA GLY A 271 112.69 20.39 -19.47
C GLY A 271 113.29 21.79 -19.31
N PHE A 272 112.64 22.68 -18.56
CA PHE A 272 113.16 24.01 -18.27
C PHE A 272 114.45 23.96 -17.44
N ALA A 273 114.52 23.11 -16.41
CA ALA A 273 115.73 22.89 -15.63
C ALA A 273 116.89 22.36 -16.50
N ALA A 274 116.62 21.44 -17.43
CA ALA A 274 117.62 20.94 -18.37
C ALA A 274 118.11 22.03 -19.33
N LEU A 275 117.23 22.90 -19.82
CA LEU A 275 117.60 24.05 -20.65
C LEU A 275 118.44 25.08 -19.88
N LEU A 276 118.09 25.39 -18.62
CA LEU A 276 118.90 26.28 -17.78
C LEU A 276 120.30 25.71 -17.53
N LEU A 277 120.41 24.41 -17.20
CA LEU A 277 121.70 23.75 -17.05
C LEU A 277 122.48 23.71 -18.37
N GLY A 278 121.80 23.49 -19.50
CA GLY A 278 122.40 23.55 -20.82
C GLY A 278 122.93 24.95 -21.18
N ALA A 279 122.16 25.99 -20.87
CA ALA A 279 122.55 27.38 -21.07
C ALA A 279 123.71 27.79 -20.14
N TRP A 280 123.68 27.41 -18.86
CA TRP A 280 124.78 27.63 -17.92
C TRP A 280 126.07 26.97 -18.40
N ARG A 281 125.97 25.80 -19.04
CA ARG A 281 127.13 25.09 -19.59
C ARG A 281 127.70 25.73 -20.87
N LEU A 282 126.91 26.52 -21.59
CA LEU A 282 127.29 27.21 -22.83
C LEU A 282 127.86 28.62 -22.59
N LEU A 283 127.66 29.18 -21.39
CA LEU A 283 128.26 30.43 -20.92
C LEU A 283 129.62 30.17 -20.26
#